data_AF-R5U8R7-F1
#
_entry.id   AF-R5U8R7-F1
#
_cell.length_a   1.000
_cell.length_b   1.000
_cell.length_c   1.000
_cell.angle_alpha   90.00
_cell.angle_beta   90.00
_cell.angle_gamma   90.00
#
_symmetry.space_group_name_H-M   'P 1'
#
loop_
_entity.id
_entity.type
_entity.pdbx_description
1 polymer ?
#
loop_
_entity_poly.entity_id
_entity_poly.type
_entity_poly.pdbx_seq_one_letter_code
_entity_poly.pdbx_strand_id
1 'polypeptide(L)'
;MKRYPKGSTAIQALKNGKIDCVVIDSEPAAKFGEKNQDLKIIDGVFETEEYAMCVKKGNTELLDEMNKALEELKEDGTVDKIIGNYIGDDTGKYQYESPADVDHSKGTLVMATNAEFEPYEYHEGDGIVGIDVDLSRAICDKMGYDLEILDMEFDSILPSIAAGKADFGAAGMTVDAERQKNADFTDTYANASQVVIVRK
;
A
#
# COMPACT_ATOMS: atom_id res chain seq x y z
N MET A 1 -9.46 2.28 21.71
CA MET A 1 -8.58 1.86 20.59
C MET A 1 -7.42 2.83 20.52
N LYS A 2 -6.17 2.34 20.44
CA LYS A 2 -4.97 3.18 20.31
C LYS A 2 -4.36 2.92 18.94
N ARG A 3 -4.20 3.98 18.13
CA ARG A 3 -3.48 3.89 16.86
C ARG A 3 -1.98 3.84 17.12
N TYR A 4 -1.30 2.98 16.39
CA TYR A 4 0.15 2.94 16.32
C TYR A 4 0.56 3.42 14.93
N PRO A 5 1.63 4.22 14.81
CA PRO A 5 1.99 4.82 13.53
C PRO A 5 2.63 3.83 12.55
N LYS A 6 3.06 2.66 13.07
CA LYS A 6 3.75 1.58 12.38
C LYS A 6 3.29 0.22 12.87
N GLY A 7 3.04 -0.72 11.96
CA GLY A 7 2.61 -2.09 12.29
C GLY A 7 3.57 -2.80 13.24
N SER A 8 4.88 -2.69 12.99
CA SER A 8 5.90 -3.31 13.85
C SER A 8 5.86 -2.79 15.30
N THR A 9 5.56 -1.52 15.50
CA THR A 9 5.45 -0.91 16.84
C THR A 9 4.22 -1.40 17.61
N ALA A 10 3.12 -1.66 16.91
CA ALA A 10 1.92 -2.28 17.48
C ALA A 10 2.23 -3.72 17.93
N ILE A 11 2.89 -4.50 17.07
CA ILE A 11 3.31 -5.87 17.37
C ILE A 11 4.26 -5.92 18.58
N GLN A 12 5.24 -5.03 18.65
CA GLN A 12 6.13 -4.96 19.82
C GLN A 12 5.38 -4.57 21.10
N ALA A 13 4.40 -3.67 21.02
CA ALA A 13 3.58 -3.32 22.18
C ALA A 13 2.75 -4.51 22.67
N LEU A 14 2.19 -5.31 21.75
CA LEU A 14 1.46 -6.54 22.05
C LEU A 14 2.38 -7.55 22.75
N LYS A 15 3.54 -7.86 22.16
CA LYS A 15 4.52 -8.79 22.74
C LYS A 15 4.94 -8.39 24.16
N ASN A 16 5.16 -7.10 24.38
CA ASN A 16 5.53 -6.54 25.68
C ASN A 16 4.35 -6.40 26.67
N GLY A 17 3.13 -6.80 26.30
CA GLY A 17 1.96 -6.73 27.17
C GLY A 17 1.45 -5.33 27.46
N LYS A 18 1.76 -4.37 26.59
CA LYS A 18 1.23 -3.01 26.67
C LYS A 18 -0.18 -2.88 26.09
N ILE A 19 -0.57 -3.83 25.24
CA ILE A 19 -1.90 -3.97 24.63
C ILE A 19 -2.28 -5.46 24.58
N ASP A 20 -3.58 -5.74 24.49
CA ASP A 20 -4.11 -7.11 24.51
C ASP A 20 -4.26 -7.73 23.11
N CYS A 21 -4.47 -6.89 22.10
CA CYS A 21 -4.61 -7.31 20.71
C CYS A 21 -4.19 -6.21 19.73
N VAL A 22 -3.95 -6.59 18.48
CA VAL A 22 -3.76 -5.71 17.32
C VAL A 22 -4.83 -6.04 16.28
N VAL A 23 -5.56 -5.03 15.82
CA VAL A 23 -6.44 -5.14 14.65
C VAL A 23 -5.63 -4.66 13.45
N ILE A 24 -5.51 -5.50 12.42
CA ILE A 24 -4.75 -5.21 11.19
C ILE A 24 -5.25 -6.11 10.06
N ASP A 25 -4.93 -5.73 8.83
CA ASP A 25 -5.40 -6.43 7.64
C ASP A 25 -4.74 -7.80 7.49
N SER A 26 -5.49 -8.73 6.90
CA SER A 26 -5.21 -10.17 6.90
C SER A 26 -3.87 -10.53 6.28
N GLU A 27 -3.51 -9.93 5.15
CA GLU A 27 -2.24 -10.20 4.46
C GLU A 27 -1.03 -9.75 5.31
N PRO A 28 -0.95 -8.50 5.79
CA PRO A 28 0.05 -8.11 6.79
C PRO A 28 0.03 -8.93 8.07
N ALA A 29 -1.16 -9.29 8.57
CA ALA A 29 -1.27 -10.13 9.75
C ALA A 29 -0.60 -11.49 9.55
N ALA A 30 -0.81 -12.12 8.40
CA ALA A 30 -0.18 -13.38 8.03
C ALA A 30 1.34 -13.25 8.05
N LYS A 31 1.90 -12.19 7.45
CA LYS A 31 3.34 -11.90 7.45
C LYS A 31 3.91 -11.65 8.84
N PHE A 32 3.20 -10.91 9.69
CA PHE A 32 3.61 -10.76 11.09
C PHE A 32 3.57 -12.10 11.83
N GLY A 33 2.57 -12.94 11.59
CA GLY A 33 2.44 -14.28 12.19
C GLY A 33 3.57 -15.22 11.80
N GLU A 34 3.98 -15.24 10.52
CA GLU A 34 5.12 -16.03 10.03
C GLU A 34 6.42 -15.67 10.77
N LYS A 35 6.65 -14.37 10.97
CA LYS A 35 7.85 -13.80 11.63
C LYS A 35 7.78 -13.88 13.17
N ASN A 36 6.61 -14.10 13.77
CA ASN A 36 6.40 -14.07 15.22
C ASN A 36 5.60 -15.30 15.69
N GLN A 37 6.31 -16.41 15.90
CA GLN A 37 5.71 -17.69 16.31
C GLN A 37 5.02 -17.67 17.69
N ASP A 38 5.22 -16.61 18.48
CA ASP A 38 4.55 -16.37 19.77
C ASP A 38 3.20 -15.65 19.64
N LEU A 39 2.80 -15.26 18.43
CA LEU A 39 1.53 -14.63 18.13
C LEU A 39 0.55 -15.60 17.47
N LYS A 40 -0.73 -15.33 17.63
CA LYS A 40 -1.83 -16.07 17.00
C LYS A 40 -2.79 -15.08 16.33
N ILE A 41 -3.20 -15.40 15.10
CA ILE A 41 -4.29 -14.72 14.40
C ILE A 41 -5.60 -15.38 14.83
N ILE A 42 -6.58 -14.56 15.20
CA ILE A 42 -7.94 -14.99 15.48
C ILE A 42 -8.74 -14.90 14.19
N ASP A 43 -9.19 -16.05 13.71
CA ASP A 43 -10.01 -16.13 12.51
C ASP A 43 -11.37 -15.47 12.73
N GLY A 44 -11.74 -14.61 11.80
CA GLY A 44 -12.98 -13.84 11.79
C GLY A 44 -12.78 -12.64 10.87
N VAL A 45 -13.58 -12.55 9.81
CA VAL A 45 -13.63 -11.34 8.99
C VAL A 45 -14.45 -10.33 9.75
N PHE A 46 -13.80 -9.26 10.22
CA PHE A 46 -14.50 -8.21 10.97
C PHE A 46 -15.14 -7.20 10.03
N GLU A 47 -14.36 -6.67 9.09
CA GLU A 47 -14.81 -5.76 8.03
C GLU A 47 -13.99 -6.00 6.75
N THR A 48 -14.63 -5.77 5.61
CA THR A 48 -13.97 -5.76 4.29
C THR A 48 -13.66 -4.33 3.90
N GLU A 49 -12.46 -4.12 3.37
CA GLU A 49 -11.94 -2.83 2.99
C GLU A 49 -11.50 -2.86 1.53
N GLU A 50 -11.54 -1.70 0.87
CA GLU A 50 -10.99 -1.53 -0.46
C GLU A 50 -9.83 -0.54 -0.41
N TYR A 51 -8.73 -0.88 -1.07
CA TYR A 51 -7.55 -0.03 -1.14
C TYR A 51 -7.50 0.76 -2.44
N ALA A 52 -7.12 2.03 -2.31
CA ALA A 52 -6.88 2.92 -3.42
C ALA A 52 -5.68 3.83 -3.11
N MET A 53 -5.06 4.35 -4.16
CA MET A 53 -4.04 5.39 -4.03
C MET A 53 -4.73 6.73 -3.79
N CYS A 54 -4.07 7.66 -3.12
CA CYS A 54 -4.61 9.00 -2.92
C CYS A 54 -3.75 10.08 -3.54
N VAL A 55 -4.40 11.16 -3.93
CA VAL A 55 -3.77 12.39 -4.42
C VAL A 55 -4.26 13.56 -3.58
N LYS A 56 -3.58 14.71 -3.72
CA LYS A 56 -3.99 15.95 -3.06
C LYS A 56 -5.44 16.28 -3.40
N LYS A 57 -6.23 16.64 -2.39
CA LYS A 57 -7.63 17.06 -2.59
C LYS A 57 -7.74 18.13 -3.67
N GLY A 58 -8.59 17.90 -4.66
CA GLY A 58 -8.82 18.75 -5.81
C GLY A 58 -7.82 18.58 -6.96
N ASN A 59 -6.84 17.68 -6.87
CA ASN A 59 -5.91 17.37 -7.96
C ASN A 59 -6.54 16.39 -8.96
N THR A 60 -7.58 16.84 -9.67
CA THR A 60 -8.34 16.01 -10.60
C THR A 60 -7.51 15.58 -11.81
N GLU A 61 -6.54 16.39 -12.23
CA GLU A 61 -5.67 16.05 -13.37
C GLU A 61 -4.83 14.79 -13.10
N LEU A 62 -4.10 14.77 -11.98
CA LEU A 62 -3.32 13.59 -11.60
C LEU A 62 -4.22 12.39 -11.32
N LEU A 63 -5.37 12.62 -10.65
CA LEU A 63 -6.34 11.57 -10.36
C LEU A 63 -6.84 10.88 -11.63
N ASP A 64 -7.24 11.67 -12.63
CA ASP A 64 -7.79 11.16 -13.89
C ASP A 64 -6.72 10.41 -14.70
N GLU A 65 -5.48 10.91 -14.74
CA GLU A 65 -4.37 10.20 -15.37
C GLU A 65 -4.06 8.86 -14.69
N MET A 66 -4.01 8.85 -13.35
CA MET A 66 -3.77 7.62 -12.57
C MET A 66 -4.91 6.61 -12.75
N ASN A 67 -6.17 7.05 -12.70
CA ASN A 67 -7.33 6.17 -12.91
C ASN A 67 -7.33 5.55 -14.30
N LYS A 68 -7.04 6.36 -15.33
CA LYS A 68 -6.93 5.85 -16.70
C LYS A 68 -5.81 4.81 -16.84
N ALA A 69 -4.63 5.10 -16.31
CA ALA A 69 -3.51 4.14 -16.33
C ALA A 69 -3.86 2.85 -15.57
N LEU A 70 -4.49 2.97 -14.40
CA LEU A 70 -4.95 1.84 -13.60
C LEU A 70 -6.00 1.00 -14.33
N GLU A 71 -6.96 1.62 -15.01
CA GLU A 71 -7.96 0.94 -15.84
C GLU A 71 -7.29 0.13 -16.95
N GLU A 72 -6.40 0.75 -17.73
CA GLU A 72 -5.66 0.07 -18.80
C GLU A 72 -4.83 -1.11 -18.28
N LEU A 73 -4.18 -0.96 -17.12
CA LEU A 73 -3.38 -2.01 -16.48
C LEU A 73 -4.25 -3.15 -15.90
N LYS A 74 -5.49 -2.86 -15.51
CA LYS A 74 -6.46 -3.90 -15.14
C LYS A 74 -6.92 -4.66 -16.38
N GLU A 75 -7.24 -3.95 -17.45
CA GLU A 75 -7.70 -4.55 -18.71
C GLU A 75 -6.65 -5.45 -19.36
N ASP A 76 -5.36 -5.07 -19.32
CA ASP A 76 -4.25 -5.86 -19.87
C ASP A 76 -3.74 -6.97 -18.90
N GLY A 77 -4.34 -7.06 -17.70
CA GLY A 77 -4.04 -8.06 -16.69
C GLY A 77 -2.73 -7.84 -15.94
N THR A 78 -2.09 -6.68 -16.09
CA THR A 78 -0.87 -6.34 -15.34
C THR A 78 -1.13 -6.24 -13.85
N VAL A 79 -2.26 -5.65 -13.43
CA VAL A 79 -2.62 -5.57 -12.00
C VAL A 79 -2.73 -6.95 -11.37
N ASP A 80 -3.43 -7.89 -12.02
CA ASP A 80 -3.60 -9.25 -11.51
C ASP A 80 -2.25 -9.99 -11.37
N LYS A 81 -1.34 -9.80 -12.34
CA LYS A 81 0.01 -10.39 -12.27
C LYS A 81 0.85 -9.80 -11.16
N ILE A 82 0.78 -8.48 -10.96
CA ILE A 82 1.48 -7.80 -9.85
C ILE A 82 0.96 -8.37 -8.53
N ILE A 83 -0.36 -8.36 -8.30
CA ILE A 83 -0.94 -8.89 -7.06
C ILE A 83 -0.57 -10.37 -6.88
N GLY A 84 -0.68 -11.19 -7.92
CA GLY A 84 -0.34 -12.61 -7.89
C GLY A 84 1.13 -12.90 -7.55
N ASN A 85 2.06 -12.00 -7.90
CA ASN A 85 3.48 -12.10 -7.52
C ASN A 85 3.70 -12.01 -6.00
N TYR A 86 2.75 -11.45 -5.27
CA TYR A 86 2.88 -11.20 -3.84
C TYR A 86 1.90 -12.01 -2.99
N ILE A 87 0.72 -12.33 -3.55
CA ILE A 87 -0.37 -13.04 -2.86
C ILE A 87 -0.82 -14.23 -3.71
N GLY A 88 -0.84 -15.42 -3.12
CA GLY A 88 -1.39 -16.64 -3.73
C GLY A 88 -0.37 -17.57 -4.38
N ASP A 89 -0.83 -18.45 -5.28
CA ASP A 89 -0.01 -19.55 -5.82
C ASP A 89 1.08 -19.08 -6.81
N ASP A 90 1.00 -17.84 -7.27
CA ASP A 90 1.93 -17.24 -8.23
C ASP A 90 3.01 -16.36 -7.58
N THR A 91 3.14 -16.43 -6.24
CA THR A 91 4.14 -15.64 -5.51
C THR A 91 5.55 -15.84 -6.08
N GLY A 92 6.23 -14.73 -6.38
CA GLY A 92 7.59 -14.69 -6.93
C GLY A 92 7.71 -15.04 -8.42
N LYS A 93 6.60 -15.22 -9.15
CA LYS A 93 6.63 -15.59 -10.58
C LYS A 93 6.60 -14.39 -11.54
N TYR A 94 6.31 -13.19 -11.06
CA TYR A 94 6.17 -11.99 -11.90
C TYR A 94 6.66 -10.75 -11.17
N GLN A 95 7.96 -10.51 -11.16
CA GLN A 95 8.48 -9.22 -10.71
C GLN A 95 8.20 -8.18 -11.79
N TYR A 96 7.48 -7.10 -11.45
CA TYR A 96 7.27 -6.02 -12.40
C TYR A 96 8.59 -5.26 -12.61
N GLU A 97 8.96 -5.08 -13.88
CA GLU A 97 10.07 -4.25 -14.31
C GLU A 97 9.57 -3.27 -15.37
N SER A 98 9.98 -2.01 -15.28
CA SER A 98 9.64 -1.01 -16.29
C SER A 98 10.14 -1.45 -17.66
N PRO A 99 9.29 -1.42 -18.72
CA PRO A 99 9.73 -1.73 -20.06
C PRO A 99 10.90 -0.82 -20.49
N ALA A 100 11.86 -1.38 -21.24
CA ALA A 100 13.10 -0.69 -21.57
C ALA A 100 12.91 0.55 -22.48
N ASP A 101 11.76 0.66 -23.14
CA ASP A 101 11.40 1.71 -24.09
C ASP A 101 10.34 2.69 -23.56
N VAL A 102 10.00 2.62 -22.26
CA VAL A 102 9.12 3.62 -21.65
C VAL A 102 9.78 5.00 -21.67
N ASP A 103 8.99 6.01 -22.05
CA ASP A 103 9.41 7.41 -21.99
C ASP A 103 9.05 8.02 -20.64
N HIS A 104 10.06 8.36 -19.84
CA HIS A 104 9.89 9.07 -18.56
C HIS A 104 10.12 10.59 -18.66
N SER A 105 10.00 11.17 -19.87
CA SER A 105 10.31 12.58 -20.11
C SER A 105 9.42 13.58 -19.38
N LYS A 106 8.27 13.16 -18.79
CA LYS A 106 7.42 14.06 -18.00
C LYS A 106 7.99 14.39 -16.62
N GLY A 107 9.05 13.72 -16.18
CA GLY A 107 9.72 13.95 -14.91
C GLY A 107 9.41 12.86 -13.89
N THR A 108 9.42 13.21 -12.61
CA THR A 108 9.30 12.25 -11.50
C THR A 108 8.06 12.55 -10.66
N LEU A 109 7.30 11.51 -10.32
CA LEU A 109 6.27 11.56 -9.30
C LEU A 109 6.79 10.93 -8.00
N VAL A 110 6.51 11.58 -6.87
CA VAL A 110 6.91 11.13 -5.55
C VAL A 110 5.74 10.45 -4.85
N MET A 111 5.90 9.17 -4.55
CA MET A 111 4.97 8.34 -3.78
C MET A 111 5.31 8.41 -2.28
N ALA A 112 4.37 8.89 -1.46
CA ALA A 112 4.45 8.73 -0.02
C ALA A 112 3.91 7.35 0.42
N THR A 113 4.66 6.64 1.28
CA THR A 113 4.28 5.29 1.73
C THR A 113 4.70 5.01 3.18
N ASN A 114 4.30 3.85 3.72
CA ASN A 114 4.76 3.33 5.01
C ASN A 114 5.24 1.88 4.84
N ALA A 115 6.54 1.68 4.60
CA ALA A 115 7.11 0.40 4.18
C ALA A 115 7.20 -0.68 5.30
N GLU A 116 6.13 -0.87 6.06
CA GLU A 116 5.99 -1.89 7.10
C GLU A 116 4.71 -2.73 6.93
N PHE A 117 4.18 -2.76 5.71
CA PHE A 117 2.88 -3.34 5.38
C PHE A 117 3.00 -4.42 4.30
N GLU A 118 3.88 -5.40 4.54
CA GLU A 118 4.06 -6.55 3.65
C GLU A 118 2.72 -7.29 3.47
N PRO A 119 2.28 -7.59 2.24
CA PRO A 119 3.06 -7.57 0.99
C PRO A 119 2.82 -6.35 0.09
N TYR A 120 2.15 -5.30 0.56
CA TYR A 120 1.82 -4.11 -0.22
C TYR A 120 3.00 -3.15 -0.36
N GLU A 121 3.64 -2.82 0.75
CA GLU A 121 4.85 -2.00 0.78
C GLU A 121 5.74 -2.44 1.95
N TYR A 122 6.98 -2.79 1.66
CA TYR A 122 7.90 -3.24 2.69
C TYR A 122 9.35 -3.10 2.27
N HIS A 123 10.23 -2.98 3.26
CA HIS A 123 11.67 -3.00 3.05
C HIS A 123 12.14 -4.41 2.67
N GLU A 124 12.88 -4.51 1.56
CA GLU A 124 13.64 -5.70 1.15
C GLU A 124 15.04 -5.27 0.70
N GLY A 125 16.06 -5.73 1.43
CA GLY A 125 17.43 -5.25 1.23
C GLY A 125 17.55 -3.75 1.49
N ASP A 126 18.11 -3.03 0.51
CA ASP A 126 18.25 -1.56 0.56
C ASP A 126 17.08 -0.82 -0.12
N GLY A 127 16.06 -1.55 -0.60
CA GLY A 127 14.93 -1.02 -1.36
C GLY A 127 13.58 -1.22 -0.69
N ILE A 128 12.57 -0.58 -1.26
CA ILE A 128 11.15 -0.77 -0.90
C ILE A 128 10.48 -1.46 -2.07
N VAL A 129 9.77 -2.56 -1.78
CA VAL A 129 9.10 -3.42 -2.75
C VAL A 129 7.68 -3.70 -2.28
N GLY A 130 6.88 -4.38 -3.12
CA GLY A 130 5.51 -4.78 -2.80
C GLY A 130 4.52 -4.40 -3.88
N ILE A 131 3.26 -4.81 -3.68
CA ILE A 131 2.15 -4.56 -4.61
C ILE A 131 2.00 -3.06 -4.92
N ASP A 132 2.02 -2.21 -3.89
CA ASP A 132 1.82 -0.78 -4.06
C ASP A 132 2.98 -0.15 -4.84
N VAL A 133 4.21 -0.59 -4.58
CA VAL A 133 5.40 -0.12 -5.30
C VAL A 133 5.35 -0.51 -6.78
N ASP A 134 5.07 -1.78 -7.07
CA ASP A 134 5.06 -2.27 -8.44
C ASP A 134 3.89 -1.71 -9.24
N LEU A 135 2.72 -1.58 -8.62
CA LEU A 135 1.56 -0.95 -9.24
C LEU A 135 1.80 0.54 -9.51
N SER A 136 2.35 1.28 -8.54
CA SER A 136 2.71 2.68 -8.73
C SER A 136 3.75 2.86 -9.82
N ARG A 137 4.74 1.96 -9.93
CA ARG A 137 5.72 1.99 -11.02
C ARG A 137 5.05 1.77 -12.37
N ALA A 138 4.17 0.77 -12.48
CA ALA A 138 3.43 0.51 -13.71
C ALA A 138 2.53 1.68 -14.15
N ILE A 139 1.88 2.33 -13.18
CA ILE A 139 1.06 3.53 -13.42
C ILE A 139 1.95 4.68 -13.92
N CYS A 140 3.07 4.95 -13.25
CA CYS A 140 4.01 6.00 -13.66
C CYS A 140 4.58 5.73 -15.07
N ASP A 141 4.91 4.48 -15.39
CA ASP A 141 5.36 4.06 -16.71
C ASP A 141 4.32 4.38 -17.80
N LYS A 142 3.05 4.05 -17.58
CA LYS A 142 1.95 4.37 -18.51
C LYS A 142 1.77 5.87 -18.69
N MET A 143 1.95 6.64 -17.61
CA MET A 143 1.79 8.09 -17.62
C MET A 143 3.02 8.83 -18.17
N GLY A 144 4.17 8.16 -18.24
CA GLY A 144 5.45 8.70 -18.72
C GLY A 144 6.26 9.45 -17.67
N TYR A 145 6.16 9.02 -16.40
CA TYR A 145 6.91 9.57 -15.27
C TYR A 145 7.83 8.51 -14.64
N ASP A 146 8.96 8.95 -14.10
CA ASP A 146 9.72 8.19 -13.12
C ASP A 146 8.99 8.13 -11.78
N LEU A 147 9.30 7.13 -10.96
CA LEU A 147 8.79 6.96 -9.60
C LEU A 147 9.90 7.16 -8.56
N GLU A 148 9.70 8.09 -7.62
CA GLU A 148 10.46 8.20 -6.39
C GLU A 148 9.60 7.77 -5.19
N ILE A 149 10.19 7.07 -4.22
CA ILE A 149 9.47 6.55 -3.05
C ILE A 149 9.96 7.27 -1.79
N LEU A 150 9.02 7.81 -1.03
CA LEU A 150 9.25 8.50 0.24
C LEU A 150 8.58 7.71 1.38
N ASP A 151 9.37 6.93 2.10
CA ASP A 151 8.94 6.19 3.29
C ASP A 151 8.77 7.13 4.50
N MET A 152 7.63 7.02 5.18
CA MET A 152 7.28 7.84 6.33
C MET A 152 6.30 7.13 7.27
N GLU A 153 5.97 7.75 8.40
CA GLU A 153 4.88 7.26 9.26
C GLU A 153 3.53 7.41 8.54
N PHE A 154 2.64 6.41 8.65
CA PHE A 154 1.36 6.39 7.91
C PHE A 154 0.52 7.67 8.09
N ASP A 155 0.45 8.19 9.32
CA ASP A 155 -0.29 9.42 9.63
C ASP A 155 0.27 10.67 8.94
N SER A 156 1.47 10.60 8.37
CA SER A 156 2.13 11.69 7.66
C SER A 156 1.87 11.70 6.15
N ILE A 157 1.28 10.65 5.58
CA ILE A 157 1.04 10.52 4.13
C ILE A 157 0.14 11.64 3.62
N LEU A 158 -1.09 11.77 4.14
CA LEU A 158 -2.03 12.81 3.69
C LEU A 158 -1.50 14.23 3.94
N PRO A 159 -0.91 14.55 5.11
CA PRO A 159 -0.24 15.84 5.31
C PRO A 159 0.92 16.11 4.32
N SER A 160 1.71 15.10 3.96
CA SER A 160 2.82 15.23 3.02
C SER A 160 2.34 15.61 1.63
N ILE A 161 1.28 14.93 1.17
CA ILE A 161 0.64 15.20 -0.13
C ILE A 161 -0.02 16.57 -0.13
N ALA A 162 -0.74 16.93 0.92
CA ALA A 162 -1.34 18.26 1.06
C ALA A 162 -0.28 19.39 1.00
N ALA A 163 0.88 19.15 1.61
CA ALA A 163 2.03 20.05 1.63
C ALA A 163 2.85 20.07 0.32
N GLY A 164 2.56 19.17 -0.62
CA GLY A 164 3.30 19.06 -1.89
C GLY A 164 4.72 18.49 -1.74
N LYS A 165 4.97 17.71 -0.67
CA LYS A 165 6.23 16.95 -0.52
C LYS A 165 6.20 15.62 -1.25
N ALA A 166 4.99 15.10 -1.49
CA ALA A 166 4.70 13.94 -2.32
C ALA A 166 3.53 14.29 -3.24
N ASP A 167 3.46 13.62 -4.39
CA ASP A 167 2.41 13.86 -5.39
C ASP A 167 1.19 12.99 -5.11
N PHE A 168 1.43 11.76 -4.66
CA PHE A 168 0.40 10.78 -4.31
C PHE A 168 0.85 9.87 -3.16
N GLY A 169 -0.06 9.08 -2.63
CA GLY A 169 0.19 8.09 -1.58
C GLY A 169 -0.33 6.71 -1.96
N ALA A 170 0.47 5.69 -1.70
CA ALA A 170 0.10 4.28 -1.81
C ALA A 170 0.66 3.57 -0.57
N ALA A 171 -0.22 3.01 0.25
CA ALA A 171 0.15 2.35 1.50
C ALA A 171 -0.95 1.41 2.02
N GLY A 172 -1.47 0.51 1.16
CA GLY A 172 -2.62 -0.34 1.47
C GLY A 172 -3.81 0.47 2.00
N MET A 173 -4.09 1.61 1.38
CA MET A 173 -4.86 2.65 2.04
C MET A 173 -6.37 2.50 1.79
N THR A 174 -7.09 2.12 2.84
CA THR A 174 -8.56 2.09 2.89
C THR A 174 -9.19 3.40 2.45
N VAL A 175 -10.17 3.32 1.56
CA VAL A 175 -11.04 4.46 1.22
C VAL A 175 -12.04 4.68 2.34
N ASP A 176 -11.93 5.79 3.06
CA ASP A 176 -12.89 6.17 4.11
C ASP A 176 -13.31 7.64 4.03
N ALA A 177 -14.48 7.94 4.60
CA ALA A 177 -15.09 9.26 4.54
C ALA A 177 -14.29 10.36 5.26
N GLU A 178 -13.40 10.01 6.18
CA GLU A 178 -12.55 10.99 6.88
C GLU A 178 -11.33 11.35 6.01
N ARG A 179 -10.67 10.34 5.40
CA ARG A 179 -9.55 10.56 4.49
C ARG A 179 -10.01 11.31 3.24
N GLN A 180 -11.21 11.01 2.73
CA GLN A 180 -11.80 11.71 1.58
C GLN A 180 -12.04 13.21 1.82
N LYS A 181 -12.07 13.68 3.08
CA LYS A 181 -12.10 15.13 3.37
C LYS A 181 -10.77 15.81 3.04
N ASN A 182 -9.68 15.06 3.07
CA ASN A 182 -8.31 15.58 3.02
C ASN A 182 -7.55 15.18 1.73
N ALA A 183 -8.05 14.19 1.00
CA ALA A 183 -7.47 13.69 -0.25
C ALA A 183 -8.58 13.22 -1.20
N ASP A 184 -8.24 13.09 -2.48
CA ASP A 184 -9.03 12.32 -3.44
C ASP A 184 -8.38 10.97 -3.68
N PHE A 185 -9.18 9.97 -4.06
CA PHE A 185 -8.74 8.57 -4.17
C PHE A 185 -8.98 8.05 -5.58
N THR A 186 -8.05 7.25 -6.07
CA THR A 186 -8.22 6.48 -7.32
C THR A 186 -9.35 5.46 -7.19
N ASP A 187 -9.67 4.82 -8.30
CA ASP A 187 -10.38 3.54 -8.28
C ASP A 187 -9.60 2.51 -7.44
N THR A 188 -10.34 1.57 -6.85
CA THR A 188 -9.78 0.58 -5.93
C THR A 188 -9.00 -0.49 -6.70
N TYR A 189 -7.87 -0.96 -6.17
CA TYR A 189 -7.02 -1.96 -6.81
C TYR A 189 -6.92 -3.27 -6.03
N ALA A 190 -7.30 -3.28 -4.75
CA ALA A 190 -7.29 -4.48 -3.92
C ALA A 190 -8.44 -4.47 -2.92
N ASN A 191 -8.86 -5.68 -2.52
CA ASN A 191 -9.76 -5.90 -1.39
C ASN A 191 -8.95 -6.44 -0.22
N ALA A 192 -9.30 -6.02 0.98
CA ALA A 192 -8.70 -6.49 2.22
C ALA A 192 -9.77 -6.87 3.24
N SER A 193 -9.34 -7.59 4.26
CA SER A 193 -10.18 -7.93 5.41
C SER A 193 -9.38 -7.79 6.68
N GLN A 194 -9.99 -7.21 7.71
CA GLN A 194 -9.35 -7.07 9.01
C GLN A 194 -9.43 -8.37 9.81
N VAL A 195 -8.35 -8.64 10.53
CA VAL A 195 -8.22 -9.74 11.51
C VAL A 195 -7.65 -9.22 12.83
N VAL A 196 -7.65 -10.07 13.85
CA VAL A 196 -7.12 -9.74 15.18
C VAL A 196 -5.91 -10.61 15.48
N ILE A 197 -4.79 -9.98 15.85
CA ILE A 197 -3.59 -10.65 16.37
C ILE A 197 -3.58 -10.57 17.89
N VAL A 198 -3.31 -11.69 18.54
CA VAL A 198 -3.14 -11.81 19.99
C VAL A 198 -1.85 -12.56 20.31
N ARG A 199 -1.40 -12.50 21.57
CA ARG A 199 -0.36 -13.41 22.08
C ARG A 199 -0.94 -14.81 22.27
N LYS A 200 -0.11 -15.84 22.11
CA LYS A 200 -0.44 -17.23 22.46
C LYS A 200 -0.54 -17.45 23.97
#